data_AF-R7Q0I2-F1
#
_entry.id   AF-R7Q0I2-F1
#
_cell.length_a   1.000
_cell.length_b   1.000
_cell.length_c   1.000
_cell.angle_alpha   90.00
_cell.angle_beta   90.00
_cell.angle_gamma   90.00
#
_symmetry.space_group_name_H-M   'P 1'
#
loop_
_entity.id
_entity.type
_entity.pdbx_description
1 polymer ?
#
loop_
_entity_poly.entity_id
_entity_poly.type
_entity_poly.pdbx_seq_one_letter_code
_entity_poly.pdbx_strand_id
1 'polypeptide(L)'
;MASIMEKTRAYAGGPTLNICFAYTARYDMAGAVCEVAKMVRAGEVRGEEVTEETIGACLATGYARGGERGAPYPQLLVRTSGETRLSDFLLWETADAVLAFYPVLWPDLTMWDFVRLLLEYQAQCDGRKKGLMRRGICEQGKGEAWTAGSEGLEDKGVAGQFEKSREEYFEAIRGYRGEAKDSQRT
;
A
#
# COMPACT_ATOMS: atom_id res chain seq x y z
N MET A 1 2.91 -14.28 -20.97
CA MET A 1 3.43 -13.72 -19.71
C MET A 1 4.81 -14.24 -19.35
N ALA A 2 5.05 -15.56 -19.32
CA ALA A 2 6.33 -16.16 -18.94
C ALA A 2 7.57 -15.61 -19.68
N SER A 3 7.48 -15.40 -21.01
CA SER A 3 8.59 -14.83 -21.78
C SER A 3 8.96 -13.39 -21.37
N ILE A 4 7.98 -12.59 -20.94
CA ILE A 4 8.24 -11.21 -20.46
C ILE A 4 8.94 -11.27 -19.11
N MET A 5 8.42 -12.10 -18.18
CA MET A 5 9.01 -12.26 -16.85
C MET A 5 10.46 -12.75 -16.92
N GLU A 6 10.77 -13.71 -17.80
CA GLU A 6 12.13 -14.20 -18.00
C GLU A 6 13.06 -13.09 -18.50
N LYS A 7 12.62 -12.30 -19.48
CA LYS A 7 13.40 -11.17 -20.02
C LYS A 7 13.62 -10.05 -19.01
N THR A 8 12.68 -9.85 -18.09
CA THR A 8 12.78 -8.80 -17.05
C THR A 8 13.45 -9.30 -15.77
N ARG A 9 13.71 -10.60 -15.63
CA ARG A 9 14.25 -11.22 -14.40
C ARG A 9 15.60 -10.66 -13.97
N ALA A 10 16.44 -10.26 -14.93
CA ALA A 10 17.78 -9.74 -14.65
C ALA A 10 17.78 -8.31 -14.07
N TYR A 11 16.66 -7.60 -14.09
CA TYR A 11 16.53 -6.24 -13.53
C TYR A 11 16.37 -6.27 -12.00
N ALA A 12 17.34 -6.86 -11.30
CA ALA A 12 17.37 -6.92 -9.84
C ALA A 12 17.67 -5.52 -9.25
N GLY A 13 16.85 -5.08 -8.29
CA GLY A 13 16.98 -3.79 -7.60
C GLY A 13 16.21 -2.61 -8.22
N GLY A 14 15.51 -2.83 -9.34
CA GLY A 14 14.62 -1.84 -9.96
C GLY A 14 13.17 -1.89 -9.45
N PRO A 15 12.29 -1.00 -9.94
CA PRO A 15 10.86 -1.06 -9.63
C PRO A 15 10.25 -2.36 -10.16
N THR A 16 9.42 -3.00 -9.33
CA THR A 16 8.67 -4.21 -9.71
C THR A 16 7.25 -3.84 -10.08
N LEU A 17 6.78 -4.32 -11.23
CA LEU A 17 5.40 -4.15 -11.69
C LEU A 17 4.67 -5.49 -11.64
N ASN A 18 3.70 -5.60 -10.73
CA ASN A 18 2.82 -6.76 -10.65
C ASN A 18 1.54 -6.49 -11.44
N ILE A 19 1.34 -7.25 -12.51
CA ILE A 19 0.13 -7.17 -13.33
C ILE A 19 -0.80 -8.31 -12.94
N CYS A 20 -1.91 -7.97 -12.27
CA CYS A 20 -2.92 -8.93 -11.85
C CYS A 20 -3.91 -9.18 -13.00
N PHE A 21 -3.84 -10.35 -13.64
CA PHE A 21 -4.76 -10.75 -14.71
C PHE A 21 -5.54 -12.00 -14.30
N ALA A 22 -6.86 -12.01 -14.51
CA ALA A 22 -7.75 -13.05 -13.99
C ALA A 22 -7.54 -13.33 -12.48
N TYR A 23 -7.25 -12.26 -11.72
CA TYR A 23 -6.94 -12.32 -10.30
C TYR A 23 -8.18 -12.04 -9.46
N THR A 24 -8.36 -12.79 -8.38
CA THR A 24 -9.27 -12.48 -7.27
C THR A 24 -8.59 -12.88 -5.97
N ALA A 25 -8.70 -12.04 -4.93
CA ALA A 25 -8.00 -12.29 -3.67
C ALA A 25 -8.51 -13.57 -2.98
N ARG A 26 -9.81 -13.87 -3.09
CA ARG A 26 -10.37 -15.13 -2.58
C ARG A 26 -9.77 -16.37 -3.24
N TYR A 27 -9.59 -16.36 -4.56
CA TYR A 27 -8.95 -17.49 -5.26
C TYR A 27 -7.49 -17.64 -4.83
N ASP A 28 -6.78 -16.53 -4.71
CA ASP A 28 -5.38 -16.51 -4.28
C ASP A 28 -5.21 -17.06 -2.85
N MET A 29 -6.02 -16.59 -1.89
CA MET A 29 -6.02 -17.10 -0.52
C MET A 29 -6.36 -18.60 -0.45
N ALA A 30 -7.32 -19.07 -1.24
CA ALA A 30 -7.66 -20.49 -1.29
C ALA A 30 -6.47 -21.32 -1.82
N GLY A 31 -5.75 -20.81 -2.83
CA GLY A 31 -4.52 -21.39 -3.35
C GLY A 31 -3.41 -21.45 -2.28
N ALA A 32 -3.17 -20.34 -1.59
CA ALA A 32 -2.17 -20.26 -0.53
C ALA A 32 -2.42 -21.26 0.60
N VAL A 33 -3.67 -21.36 1.09
CA VAL A 33 -4.05 -22.36 2.09
C VAL A 33 -3.83 -23.79 1.59
N CYS A 34 -4.12 -24.05 0.31
CA CYS A 34 -3.87 -25.36 -0.31
C CYS A 34 -2.38 -25.69 -0.37
N GLU A 35 -1.51 -24.72 -0.65
CA GLU A 35 -0.05 -24.89 -0.63
C GLU A 35 0.47 -25.13 0.78
N VAL A 36 0.02 -24.35 1.77
CA VAL A 36 0.37 -24.59 3.19
C VAL A 36 -0.03 -26.00 3.62
N ALA A 37 -1.23 -26.47 3.24
CA ALA A 37 -1.66 -27.83 3.53
C ALA A 37 -0.80 -28.91 2.86
N LYS A 38 -0.17 -28.62 1.72
CA LYS A 38 0.83 -29.52 1.11
C LYS A 38 2.14 -29.51 1.90
N MET A 39 2.63 -28.33 2.31
CA MET A 39 3.84 -28.18 3.12
C MET A 39 3.72 -28.91 4.46
N VAL A 40 2.56 -28.79 5.12
CA VAL A 40 2.28 -29.51 6.37
C VAL A 40 2.29 -31.03 6.17
N ARG A 41 1.67 -31.52 5.08
CA ARG A 41 1.70 -32.95 4.73
C ARG A 41 3.09 -33.46 4.38
N ALA A 42 3.93 -32.61 3.79
CA ALA A 42 5.32 -32.92 3.49
C ALA A 42 6.23 -32.88 4.74
N GLY A 43 5.74 -32.38 5.87
CA GLY A 43 6.51 -32.22 7.10
C GLY A 43 7.47 -31.03 7.09
N GLU A 44 7.31 -30.09 6.16
CA GLU A 44 8.13 -28.88 6.06
C GLU A 44 7.77 -27.83 7.13
N VAL A 45 6.50 -27.80 7.53
CA VAL A 45 5.95 -26.89 8.55
C VAL A 45 4.99 -27.68 9.44
N ARG A 46 5.00 -27.45 10.76
CA ARG A 46 4.00 -28.05 11.64
C ARG A 46 2.69 -27.27 11.58
N GLY A 47 1.56 -27.95 11.69
CA GLY A 47 0.25 -27.31 11.60
C GLY A 47 0.05 -26.18 12.61
N GLU A 48 0.64 -26.32 13.81
CA GLU A 48 0.59 -25.32 14.89
C GLU A 48 1.51 -24.11 14.64
N GLU A 49 2.45 -24.22 13.71
CA GLU A 49 3.41 -23.16 13.37
C GLU A 49 2.95 -22.31 12.18
N VAL A 50 1.79 -22.62 11.59
CA VAL A 50 1.24 -21.83 10.48
C VAL A 50 0.86 -20.44 10.99
N THR A 51 1.54 -19.42 10.49
CA THR A 51 1.26 -18.02 10.83
C THR A 51 0.72 -17.25 9.62
N GLU A 52 0.33 -15.98 9.84
CA GLU A 52 -0.01 -15.05 8.77
C GLU A 52 1.13 -14.89 7.77
N GLU A 53 2.38 -14.91 8.22
CA GLU A 53 3.56 -14.85 7.36
C GLU A 53 3.69 -16.11 6.50
N THR A 54 3.37 -17.29 7.05
CA THR A 54 3.37 -18.55 6.28
C THR A 54 2.34 -18.48 5.15
N ILE A 55 1.12 -18.03 5.44
CA ILE A 55 0.06 -17.89 4.43
C ILE A 55 0.43 -16.82 3.41
N GLY A 56 0.93 -15.66 3.86
CA GLY A 56 1.36 -14.56 3.00
C GLY A 56 2.46 -14.98 2.01
N ALA A 57 3.43 -15.77 2.47
CA ALA A 57 4.50 -16.31 1.62
C ALA A 57 4.00 -17.30 0.55
N CYS A 58 2.81 -17.88 0.72
CA CYS A 58 2.19 -18.79 -0.24
C CYS A 58 1.23 -18.11 -1.22
N LEU A 59 1.01 -16.78 -1.11
CA LEU A 59 0.19 -16.04 -2.06
C LEU A 59 0.90 -15.91 -3.42
N ALA A 60 0.11 -15.93 -4.49
CA ALA A 60 0.62 -15.82 -5.86
C ALA A 60 1.23 -14.45 -6.18
N THR A 61 0.90 -13.43 -5.38
CA THR A 61 1.39 -12.05 -5.56
C THR A 61 2.87 -11.89 -5.24
N GLY A 62 3.47 -12.83 -4.49
CA GLY A 62 4.87 -12.78 -4.09
C GLY A 62 5.18 -11.64 -3.12
N TYR A 63 4.15 -11.06 -2.49
CA TYR A 63 4.34 -10.10 -1.40
C TYR A 63 4.59 -10.85 -0.09
N ALA A 64 5.54 -10.37 0.71
CA ALA A 64 5.81 -10.95 2.01
C ALA A 64 6.24 -9.88 3.03
N ARG A 65 5.87 -10.11 4.30
CA ARG A 65 6.38 -9.32 5.42
C ARG A 65 7.81 -9.75 5.75
N GLY A 66 8.77 -8.83 5.68
CA GLY A 66 10.14 -9.03 6.17
C GLY A 66 10.94 -10.16 5.52
N GLY A 67 10.52 -10.65 4.35
CA GLY A 67 11.16 -11.76 3.66
C GLY A 67 12.19 -11.32 2.61
N GLU A 68 13.30 -12.06 2.49
CA GLU A 68 14.31 -11.88 1.43
C GLU A 68 13.79 -12.25 0.03
N ARG A 69 12.61 -12.88 -0.07
CA ARG A 69 12.08 -13.52 -1.29
C ARG A 69 10.83 -12.85 -1.87
N GLY A 70 10.44 -11.67 -1.42
CA GLY A 70 9.19 -11.03 -1.88
C GLY A 70 9.20 -9.51 -1.83
N ALA A 71 8.31 -8.89 -2.60
CA ALA A 71 8.07 -7.46 -2.51
C ALA A 71 7.37 -7.12 -1.18
N PRO A 72 7.56 -5.92 -0.61
CA PRO A 72 6.83 -5.52 0.60
C PRO A 72 5.33 -5.35 0.31
N TYR A 73 4.48 -5.57 1.31
CA TYR A 73 3.05 -5.33 1.17
C TYR A 73 2.73 -3.90 0.72
N PRO A 74 1.69 -3.71 -0.12
CA PRO A 74 1.29 -2.38 -0.55
C PRO A 74 0.89 -1.51 0.64
N GLN A 75 1.46 -0.31 0.71
CA GLN A 75 1.12 0.66 1.75
C GLN A 75 -0.02 1.60 1.34
N LEU A 76 -0.31 1.67 0.04
CA LEU A 76 -1.28 2.55 -0.56
C LEU A 76 -2.04 1.80 -1.65
N LEU A 77 -3.36 1.72 -1.50
CA LEU A 77 -4.25 1.18 -2.52
C LEU A 77 -5.07 2.33 -3.11
N VAL A 78 -4.90 2.54 -4.41
CA VAL A 78 -5.61 3.58 -5.16
C VAL A 78 -6.71 2.96 -5.99
N ARG A 79 -7.91 3.53 -5.92
CA ARG A 79 -9.01 3.18 -6.80
C ARG A 79 -9.63 4.42 -7.42
N THR A 80 -9.71 4.42 -8.74
CA THR A 80 -10.26 5.50 -9.56
C THR A 80 -11.75 5.28 -9.84
N SER A 81 -12.35 6.20 -10.60
CA SER A 81 -13.75 6.19 -11.07
C SER A 81 -14.81 6.41 -9.98
N GLY A 82 -14.42 6.91 -8.80
CA GLY A 82 -15.34 7.29 -7.72
C GLY A 82 -15.92 6.12 -6.92
N GLU A 83 -15.45 4.90 -7.18
CA GLU A 83 -16.02 3.69 -6.60
C GLU A 83 -15.44 3.37 -5.23
N THR A 84 -16.27 3.28 -4.19
CA THR A 84 -15.83 2.99 -2.82
C THR A 84 -15.96 1.50 -2.46
N ARG A 85 -15.25 0.63 -3.18
CA ARG A 85 -15.16 -0.82 -2.91
C ARG A 85 -13.76 -1.36 -3.21
N LEU A 86 -13.41 -2.54 -2.70
CA LEU A 86 -12.14 -3.20 -3.05
C LEU A 86 -12.26 -4.11 -4.28
N SER A 87 -13.46 -4.62 -4.58
CA SER A 87 -13.69 -5.57 -5.68
C SER A 87 -12.78 -6.80 -5.65
N ASP A 88 -12.57 -7.38 -4.47
CA ASP A 88 -11.79 -8.62 -4.30
C ASP A 88 -10.34 -8.51 -4.80
N PHE A 89 -9.73 -7.33 -4.60
CA PHE A 89 -8.37 -7.03 -5.01
C PHE A 89 -7.45 -6.88 -3.79
N LEU A 90 -6.38 -7.68 -3.74
CA LEU A 90 -5.31 -7.67 -2.74
C LEU A 90 -5.80 -7.58 -1.27
N LEU A 91 -6.82 -8.36 -0.91
CA LEU A 91 -7.48 -8.23 0.41
C LEU A 91 -6.53 -8.56 1.57
N TRP A 92 -5.65 -9.54 1.39
CA TRP A 92 -4.67 -9.93 2.41
C TRP A 92 -3.57 -8.88 2.52
N GLU A 93 -3.04 -8.45 1.38
CA GLU A 93 -1.86 -7.59 1.30
C GLU A 93 -2.17 -6.14 1.63
N THR A 94 -3.41 -5.70 1.44
CA THR A 94 -3.83 -4.31 1.71
C THR A 94 -4.50 -4.13 3.07
N ALA A 95 -4.41 -5.11 3.97
CA ALA A 95 -5.01 -5.06 5.31
C ALA A 95 -4.62 -3.79 6.10
N ASP A 96 -3.36 -3.37 6.02
CA ASP A 96 -2.83 -2.17 6.69
C ASP A 96 -2.66 -0.95 5.76
N ALA A 97 -2.99 -1.11 4.48
CA ALA A 97 -2.79 -0.08 3.48
C ALA A 97 -3.68 1.15 3.75
N VAL A 98 -3.21 2.30 3.29
CA VAL A 98 -4.05 3.48 3.12
C VAL A 98 -4.92 3.27 1.88
N LEU A 99 -6.24 3.42 2.04
CA LEU A 99 -7.20 3.31 0.94
C LEU A 99 -7.51 4.72 0.40
N ALA A 100 -7.21 4.95 -0.87
CA ALA A 100 -7.48 6.20 -1.57
C ALA A 100 -8.50 5.98 -2.70
N PHE A 101 -9.66 6.62 -2.60
CA PHE A 101 -10.71 6.57 -3.62
C PHE A 101 -10.80 7.90 -4.34
N TYR A 102 -10.58 7.89 -5.65
CA TYR A 102 -10.51 9.08 -6.48
C TYR A 102 -11.64 9.07 -7.52
N PRO A 103 -12.33 10.21 -7.73
CA PRO A 103 -13.43 10.30 -8.69
C PRO A 103 -12.97 10.30 -10.15
N VAL A 104 -11.72 10.67 -10.43
CA VAL A 104 -11.15 10.71 -11.79
C VAL A 104 -11.20 9.32 -12.45
N LEU A 105 -11.53 9.24 -13.74
CA LEU A 105 -11.50 7.98 -14.49
C LEU A 105 -10.05 7.54 -14.72
N TRP A 106 -9.82 6.23 -14.88
CA TRP A 106 -8.47 5.69 -15.08
C TRP A 106 -7.70 6.31 -16.27
N PRO A 107 -8.30 6.49 -17.47
CA PRO A 107 -7.60 7.08 -18.60
C PRO A 107 -7.26 8.57 -18.41
N ASP A 108 -7.98 9.25 -17.53
CA ASP A 108 -7.86 10.70 -17.30
C ASP A 108 -6.93 11.03 -16.12
N LEU A 109 -6.34 10.01 -15.48
CA LEU A 109 -5.44 10.19 -14.34
C LEU A 109 -4.15 10.91 -14.77
N THR A 110 -3.91 12.10 -14.21
CA THR A 110 -2.73 12.90 -14.54
C THR A 110 -1.60 12.73 -13.53
N MET A 111 -0.39 13.18 -13.90
CA MET A 111 0.74 13.24 -12.96
C MET A 111 0.46 14.14 -11.75
N TRP A 112 -0.37 15.18 -11.91
CA TRP A 112 -0.76 16.06 -10.81
C TRP A 112 -1.65 15.34 -9.79
N ASP A 113 -2.58 14.50 -10.27
CA ASP A 113 -3.41 13.64 -9.42
C ASP A 113 -2.56 12.66 -8.64
N PHE A 114 -1.54 12.07 -9.29
CA PHE A 114 -0.61 11.16 -8.63
C PHE A 114 0.22 11.85 -7.54
N VAL A 115 0.76 13.05 -7.79
CA VAL A 115 1.51 13.82 -6.78
C VAL A 115 0.60 14.16 -5.60
N ARG A 116 -0.63 14.62 -5.86
CA ARG A 116 -1.62 14.90 -4.83
C ARG A 116 -1.91 13.66 -3.98
N LEU A 117 -2.08 12.50 -4.61
CA LEU A 117 -2.33 11.24 -3.94
C LEU A 117 -1.16 10.83 -3.02
N LEU A 118 0.08 11.05 -3.46
CA LEU A 118 1.27 10.81 -2.63
C LEU A 118 1.33 11.73 -1.40
N LEU A 119 1.00 13.02 -1.57
CA LEU A 119 0.95 13.98 -0.47
C LEU A 119 -0.13 13.61 0.56
N GLU A 120 -1.30 13.19 0.08
CA GLU A 120 -2.38 12.69 0.94
C GLU A 120 -1.96 11.43 1.72
N TYR A 121 -1.28 10.50 1.07
CA TYR A 121 -0.70 9.32 1.73
C TYR A 121 0.29 9.71 2.83
N GLN A 122 1.27 10.58 2.53
CA GLN A 122 2.26 11.04 3.50
C GLN A 122 1.61 11.69 4.73
N ALA A 123 0.62 12.56 4.50
CA ALA A 123 -0.08 13.22 5.60
C ALA A 123 -0.90 12.25 6.46
N GLN A 124 -1.50 11.21 5.86
CA GLN A 124 -2.19 10.17 6.62
C GLN A 124 -1.22 9.33 7.46
N CYS A 125 -0.05 9.00 6.93
CA CYS A 125 1.00 8.30 7.69
C CYS A 125 1.43 9.12 8.91
N ASP A 126 1.62 10.44 8.76
CA ASP A 126 1.97 11.32 9.87
C ASP A 126 0.83 11.47 10.89
N GLY A 127 -0.42 11.53 10.42
CA GLY A 127 -1.61 11.50 11.27
C GLY A 127 -1.69 10.20 12.09
N ARG A 128 -1.42 9.04 11.46
CA ARG A 128 -1.38 7.73 12.15
C ARG A 128 -0.29 7.68 13.21
N LYS A 129 0.93 8.16 12.92
CA LYS A 129 2.02 8.24 13.91
C LYS A 129 1.63 9.08 15.13
N LYS A 130 1.06 10.26 14.89
CA LYS A 130 0.57 11.16 15.96
C LYS A 130 -0.58 10.54 16.75
N GLY A 131 -1.50 9.84 16.07
CA GLY A 131 -2.62 9.13 16.70
C GLY A 131 -2.17 7.96 17.57
N LEU A 132 -1.17 7.20 17.12
CA LEU A 132 -0.59 6.09 17.86
C LEU A 132 0.17 6.56 19.11
N MET A 133 0.94 7.65 19.00
CA MET A 133 1.58 8.31 20.14
C MET A 133 0.55 8.82 21.18
N ARG A 134 -0.54 9.43 20.72
CA ARG A 134 -1.61 9.93 21.61
C ARG A 134 -2.35 8.83 22.37
N ARG A 135 -2.44 7.62 21.80
CA ARG A 135 -3.11 6.46 22.42
C ARG A 135 -2.18 5.64 23.33
N GLY A 136 -0.90 6.00 23.44
CA GLY A 136 0.08 5.28 24.27
C GLY A 136 0.41 3.88 23.76
N ILE A 137 0.09 3.55 22.50
CA ILE A 137 0.29 2.20 21.92
C ILE A 137 1.69 2.08 21.28
N CYS A 138 2.40 3.19 21.12
CA CYS A 138 3.80 3.20 20.69
C CYS A 138 4.71 3.34 21.93
N GLU A 139 5.18 2.22 22.49
CA GLU A 139 6.36 2.24 23.35
C GLU A 139 7.62 2.35 22.48
N GLN A 140 8.63 3.05 22.98
CA GLN A 140 9.92 3.28 22.32
C GLN A 140 10.66 1.95 22.07
N GLY A 141 10.33 1.27 20.97
CA GLY A 141 11.15 0.20 20.42
C GLY A 141 12.44 0.78 19.84
N LYS A 142 13.53 0.69 20.60
CA LYS A 142 14.90 0.79 20.07
C LYS A 142 15.09 -0.32 19.04
N GLY A 143 15.37 0.04 17.79
CA GLY A 143 15.75 -0.92 16.75
C GLY A 143 15.54 -0.36 15.35
N GLU A 144 16.62 0.19 14.78
CA GLU A 144 16.83 0.43 13.35
C GLU A 144 15.93 1.50 12.70
N ALA A 145 16.33 2.76 12.95
CA ALA A 145 16.05 3.84 12.02
C ALA A 145 16.56 3.48 10.63
N TRP A 146 15.68 3.50 9.64
CA TRP A 146 16.07 3.60 8.24
C TRP A 146 16.77 4.94 8.04
N THR A 147 18.09 4.99 8.26
CA THR A 147 18.93 6.12 7.88
C THR A 147 19.21 6.02 6.38
N ALA A 148 18.21 6.35 5.56
CA ALA A 148 18.49 6.81 4.20
C ALA A 148 19.02 8.24 4.33
N GLY A 149 20.29 8.43 3.95
CA GLY A 149 21.11 9.60 4.21
C GLY A 149 20.41 10.94 3.96
N SER A 150 20.21 11.68 5.05
CA SER A 150 20.01 13.13 5.03
C SER A 150 21.16 13.77 5.81
N GLU A 151 22.39 13.59 5.31
CA GLU A 151 23.47 14.50 5.68
C GLU A 151 23.43 15.69 4.70
N GLY A 152 23.05 16.85 5.22
CA GLY A 152 23.26 18.13 4.53
C GLY A 152 22.05 18.69 3.77
N LEU A 153 20.97 19.03 4.47
CA LEU A 153 20.15 20.19 4.10
C LEU A 153 19.68 20.87 5.38
N GLU A 154 20.42 21.92 5.76
CA GLU A 154 20.05 22.81 6.86
C GLU A 154 18.66 23.40 6.61
N ASP A 155 17.79 23.17 7.57
CA ASP A 155 16.42 23.67 7.65
C ASP A 155 16.44 25.20 7.85
N LYS A 156 16.40 25.95 6.74
CA LYS A 156 16.20 27.40 6.76
C LYS A 156 14.80 27.73 6.22
N GLY A 157 13.84 27.79 7.14
CA GLY A 157 12.75 28.76 7.07
C GLY A 157 11.54 28.43 6.20
N VAL A 158 11.41 27.22 5.65
CA VAL A 158 10.28 26.87 4.74
C VAL A 158 9.10 26.20 5.47
N ALA A 159 9.32 25.66 6.67
CA ALA A 159 8.29 24.95 7.45
C ALA A 159 7.03 25.80 7.74
N GLY A 160 7.21 27.11 7.98
CA GLY A 160 6.10 28.02 8.30
C GLY A 160 5.22 28.43 7.09
N GLN A 161 5.75 28.37 5.87
CA GLN A 161 4.99 28.67 4.65
C GLN A 161 4.16 27.47 4.16
N PHE A 162 4.62 26.24 4.42
CA PHE A 162 3.88 25.03 4.07
C PHE A 162 2.68 24.75 4.98
N GLU A 163 2.72 25.19 6.25
CA GLU A 163 1.68 24.83 7.22
C GLU A 163 0.35 25.57 6.96
N LYS A 164 0.41 26.83 6.50
CA LYS A 164 -0.76 27.60 6.04
C LYS A 164 -1.35 27.04 4.74
N SER A 165 -0.50 26.64 3.80
CA SER A 165 -0.90 25.98 2.56
C SER A 165 -1.52 24.60 2.82
N ARG A 166 -1.14 23.92 3.92
CA ARG A 166 -1.66 22.61 4.27
C ARG A 166 -3.13 22.64 4.67
N GLU A 167 -3.58 23.63 5.44
CA GLU A 167 -4.99 23.77 5.81
C GLU A 167 -5.86 24.16 4.62
N GLU A 168 -5.42 25.13 3.82
CA GLU A 168 -6.10 25.53 2.58
C GLU A 168 -6.21 24.36 1.58
N TYR A 169 -5.16 23.55 1.47
CA TYR A 169 -5.15 22.34 0.65
C TYR A 169 -6.08 21.24 1.19
N PHE A 170 -6.12 21.03 2.51
CA PHE A 170 -7.05 20.06 3.12
C PHE A 170 -8.51 20.50 3.02
N GLU A 171 -8.79 21.80 3.06
CA GLU A 171 -10.14 22.32 2.78
C GLU A 171 -10.50 22.17 1.29
N ALA A 172 -9.56 22.39 0.36
CA ALA A 172 -9.77 22.10 -1.06
C ALA A 172 -10.03 20.60 -1.32
N ILE A 173 -9.35 19.69 -0.60
CA ILE A 173 -9.60 18.25 -0.65
C ILE A 173 -11.00 17.90 -0.14
N ARG A 174 -11.46 18.52 0.96
CA ARG A 174 -12.83 18.32 1.48
C ARG A 174 -13.89 18.90 0.54
N GLY A 175 -13.64 20.04 -0.09
CA GLY A 175 -14.51 20.65 -1.08
C GLY A 175 -14.77 19.73 -2.28
N TYR A 176 -13.70 19.11 -2.81
CA TYR A 176 -13.80 18.13 -3.89
C TYR A 176 -14.66 16.89 -3.55
N ARG A 177 -14.63 16.48 -2.28
CA ARG A 177 -15.45 15.35 -1.79
C ARG A 177 -16.95 15.72 -1.70
N GLY A 178 -17.28 17.01 -1.64
CA GLY A 178 -18.64 17.55 -1.69
C GLY A 178 -19.19 17.62 -3.11
N GLU A 179 -18.39 18.09 -4.07
CA GLU A 179 -18.81 18.24 -5.47
C GLU A 179 -19.07 16.89 -6.17
N ALA A 180 -18.35 15.84 -5.80
CA ALA A 180 -18.58 14.49 -6.31
C ALA A 180 -19.95 13.88 -5.93
N LYS A 181 -20.62 14.40 -4.88
CA LYS A 181 -21.97 13.95 -4.50
C LYS A 181 -23.09 14.57 -5.35
N ASP A 182 -22.86 15.74 -5.94
CA ASP A 182 -23.89 16.43 -6.74
C ASP A 182 -23.89 15.99 -8.21
N SER A 183 -22.76 15.49 -8.74
CA SER A 183 -22.67 15.02 -10.13
C SER A 183 -23.26 13.61 -10.37
N GLN A 184 -23.69 12.88 -9.31
CA GLN A 184 -24.30 11.55 -9.43
C GLN A 184 -25.84 11.56 -9.34
N ARG A 185 -26.48 12.74 -9.43
CA ARG A 185 -27.93 12.89 -9.26
C ARG A 185 -28.70 13.33 -10.52
N THR A 186 -28.08 13.25 -11.68
CA THR A 186 -28.71 13.49 -13.00
C THR A 186 -28.57 12.30 -13.91
#